data_AF-A0A7K5FTM3-F1
#
_entry.id   AF-A0A7K5FTM3-F1
#
_cell.length_a   1.000
_cell.length_b   1.000
_cell.length_c   1.000
_cell.angle_alpha   90.00
_cell.angle_beta   90.00
_cell.angle_gamma   90.00
#
_symmetry.space_group_name_H-M   'P 1'
#
loop_
_entity.id
_entity.type
_entity.pdbx_description
1 polymer ?
#
loop_
_entity_poly.entity_id
_entity_poly.type
_entity_poly.pdbx_seq_one_letter_code
_entity_poly.pdbx_strand_id
1 'polypeptide(L)' 'GRCAVILLLAVLCDVVGLITLFLGIFAPLSSWDFFVYLGALLLAFSLVFWSFWYTFNIEV' A
#
# COMPACT_ATOMS: atom_id res chain seq x y z
N GLY A 1 13.51 12.54 11.05
CA GLY A 1 12.41 11.59 11.26
C GLY A 1 12.97 10.21 11.52
N ARG A 2 12.91 9.74 12.76
CA ARG A 2 13.63 8.53 13.26
C ARG A 2 13.24 7.20 12.61
N CYS A 3 12.18 7.16 11.80
CA CYS A 3 11.72 5.94 11.12
C CYS A 3 11.34 6.17 9.64
N ALA A 4 12.19 6.90 8.91
CA ALA A 4 11.93 7.23 7.49
C ALA A 4 11.84 5.98 6.58
N VAL A 5 12.51 4.88 6.93
CA VAL A 5 12.50 3.64 6.15
C VAL A 5 11.12 2.97 6.18
N ILE A 6 10.47 2.90 7.35
CA ILE A 6 9.14 2.31 7.48
C ILE A 6 8.10 3.17 6.75
N LEU A 7 8.23 4.50 6.85
CA LEU A 7 7.38 5.42 6.10
C LEU A 7 7.55 5.25 4.59
N LEU A 8 8.80 5.14 4.11
CA LEU A 8 9.07 4.91 2.69
C LEU A 8 8.43 3.59 2.23
N LEU A 9 8.55 2.52 3.02
CA LEU A 9 7.96 1.22 2.68
C LEU A 9 6.43 1.29 2.63
N ALA A 10 5.80 1.98 3.59
CA ALA A 10 4.35 2.20 3.59
C ALA A 10 3.90 2.93 2.32
N VAL A 11 4.55 4.05 1.99
CA VAL A 11 4.22 4.85 0.80
C VAL A 11 4.46 4.06 -0.49
N LEU A 12 5.55 3.30 -0.60
CA LEU A 12 5.80 2.44 -1.75
C LEU A 12 4.72 1.37 -1.91
N CYS A 13 4.29 0.76 -0.81
CA CYS A 13 3.21 -0.24 -0.81
C CYS A 13 1.88 0.37 -1.27
N ASP A 14 1.55 1.57 -0.79
CA ASP A 14 0.38 2.35 -1.24
C ASP A 14 0.43 2.66 -2.74
N VAL A 15 1.56 3.17 -3.25
CA VAL A 15 1.71 3.52 -4.67
C VAL A 15 1.56 2.28 -5.55
N VAL A 16 2.20 1.17 -5.19
CA VAL A 16 2.07 -0.09 -5.93
C VAL A 16 0.63 -0.63 -5.86
N GLY A 17 -0.01 -0.57 -4.69
CA GLY A 17 -1.40 -0.95 -4.49
C GLY A 17 -2.37 -0.15 -5.37
N LEU A 18 -2.24 1.18 -5.39
CA LEU A 18 -3.04 2.07 -6.22
C LEU A 18 -2.82 1.83 -7.72
N ILE A 19 -1.58 1.69 -8.17
CA ILE A 19 -1.28 1.40 -9.58
C ILE A 19 -1.92 0.07 -9.98
N THR A 20 -1.78 -0.97 -9.16
CA THR A 20 -2.36 -2.30 -9.42
C THR A 20 -3.88 -2.25 -9.48
N LEU A 21 -4.51 -1.52 -8.56
CA LEU A 21 -5.96 -1.35 -8.50
C LEU A 21 -6.48 -0.57 -9.72
N PHE A 22 -5.83 0.53 -10.09
CA PHE A 22 -6.19 1.28 -11.30
C PHE A 22 -5.96 0.48 -12.58
N LEU A 23 -4.90 -0.33 -12.64
CA LEU A 23 -4.68 -1.22 -13.77
C LEU A 23 -5.81 -2.24 -13.88
N GLY A 24 -6.26 -2.82 -12.76
CA GLY A 24 -7.40 -3.74 -12.73
C GLY A 24 -8.72 -3.09 -13.15
N ILE A 25 -8.95 -1.82 -12.81
CA ILE A 25 -10.20 -1.11 -13.16
C ILE A 25 -10.19 -0.62 -14.61
N PHE A 26 -9.10 -0.01 -15.07
CA PHE A 26 -9.07 0.72 -16.34
C PHE A 26 -8.49 -0.07 -17.51
N ALA A 27 -7.63 -1.08 -17.26
CA ALA A 27 -7.06 -1.87 -18.33
C ALA A 27 -8.00 -3.03 -18.73
N PRO A 28 -8.20 -3.29 -20.03
CA PRO A 28 -9.02 -4.42 -20.50
C PRO A 28 -8.23 -5.74 -20.40
N LEU A 29 -7.87 -6.13 -19.17
CA LEU A 29 -7.17 -7.38 -18.87
C LEU A 29 -8.17 -8.50 -18.62
N SER A 30 -7.89 -9.70 -19.12
CA SER A 30 -8.77 -10.87 -18.87
C SER A 30 -8.82 -11.29 -17.39
N SER A 31 -7.86 -10.87 -16.58
CA SER A 31 -7.76 -11.19 -15.13
C SER A 31 -7.86 -9.94 -14.26
N TRP A 32 -8.65 -8.96 -14.70
CA TRP A 32 -8.91 -7.70 -14.02
C TRP A 32 -9.30 -7.88 -12.54
N ASP A 33 -10.07 -8.91 -12.23
CA ASP A 33 -10.51 -9.26 -10.88
C ASP A 33 -9.31 -9.52 -9.95
N PHE A 34 -8.31 -10.27 -10.43
CA PHE A 34 -7.11 -10.55 -9.66
C PHE A 34 -6.33 -9.28 -9.30
N PHE A 35 -6.18 -8.34 -10.25
CA PHE A 35 -5.50 -7.07 -10.02
C PHE A 35 -6.25 -6.19 -9.02
N VAL A 36 -7.59 -6.14 -9.09
CA VAL A 36 -8.41 -5.39 -8.14
C VAL A 36 -8.26 -5.96 -6.73
N TYR A 37 -8.37 -7.29 -6.56
CA TYR A 37 -8.22 -7.92 -5.24
C TYR A 37 -6.81 -7.79 -4.68
N LEU A 38 -5.78 -7.98 -5.52
CA LEU A 38 -4.37 -7.82 -5.11
C LEU A 38 -4.05 -6.38 -4.72
N GLY A 39 -4.54 -5.40 -5.50
CA GLY A 39 -4.39 -3.98 -5.22
C GLY A 39 -5.06 -3.59 -3.91
N ALA A 40 -6.31 -4.01 -3.68
CA ALA A 40 -7.03 -3.76 -2.44
C ALA A 40 -6.34 -4.43 -1.23
N LEU A 41 -5.84 -5.66 -1.39
CA LEU A 41 -5.10 -6.37 -0.34
C LEU A 41 -3.79 -5.65 0.00
N LEU A 42 -3.05 -5.16 -0.99
CA LEU A 42 -1.83 -4.36 -0.79
C LEU A 42 -2.10 -3.08 -0.02
N LEU A 43 -3.18 -2.35 -0.34
CA LEU A 43 -3.57 -1.15 0.40
C LEU A 43 -3.95 -1.47 1.86
N ALA A 44 -4.69 -2.56 2.09
CA ALA A 44 -5.01 -3.00 3.45
C ALA A 44 -3.75 -3.39 4.23
N PHE A 45 -2.79 -4.05 3.56
CA PHE A 45 -1.51 -4.41 4.16
C PHE A 45 -0.65 -3.18 4.50
N SER A 46 -0.74 -2.12 3.70
CA SER A 46 -0.02 -0.86 3.96
C SER A 46 -0.36 -0.24 5.32
N LEU A 47 -1.61 -0.39 5.80
CA LEU A 47 -2.05 0.10 7.12
C LEU A 47 -1.20 -0.45 8.28
N VAL A 48 -0.65 -1.66 8.13
CA VAL A 48 0.26 -2.25 9.12
C VAL A 48 1.55 -1.43 9.23
N PHE A 49 2.15 -1.04 8.11
CA PHE A 49 3.36 -0.21 8.10
C PHE A 49 3.09 1.20 8.61
N TRP A 50 1.92 1.79 8.29
CA TRP A 50 1.50 3.07 8.86
C TRP A 50 1.34 3.00 10.39
N SER A 51 0.76 1.92 10.91
CA SER A 51 0.58 1.70 12.35
C SER A 51 1.93 1.56 13.07
N PHE A 52 2.88 0.83 12.48
CA PHE A 52 4.23 0.72 13.00
C PHE A 52 4.97 2.05 12.97
N TRP A 53 4.92 2.77 11.83
CA TRP A 53 5.54 4.07 11.72
C TRP A 53 5.02 5.03 12.78
N TYR A 54 3.70 5.11 12.97
CA TYR A 54 3.07 5.96 13.98
C TYR A 54 3.58 5.61 15.38
N THR A 55 3.58 4.32 15.74
CA THR A 55 4.06 3.84 17.06
C THR A 55 5.52 4.22 17.32
N PHE A 56 6.41 4.06 16.33
CA PHE A 56 7.82 4.39 16.46
C PHE A 56 8.13 5.89 16.34
N ASN A 57 7.18 6.69 15.84
CA ASN A 57 7.34 8.13 15.67
C ASN A 57 6.78 8.95 16.84
N ILE A 58 5.89 8.37 17.65
CA ILE A 58 5.41 8.99 18.89
C ILE A 58 6.54 9.00 19.93
N GLU A 59 6.97 10.19 20.34
CA GLU A 59 7.82 10.40 21.51
C GLU A 59 6.92 10.56 22.74
N VAL A 60 7.07 9.67 23.73
CA VAL A 60 6.41 9.80 25.05
C VAL A 60 7.31 10.54 26.03
#